data_AF-A0A067RQJ7-F1
#
_entry.id   AF-A0A067RQJ7-F1
#
_cell.length_a   1.000
_cell.length_b   1.000
_cell.length_c   1.000
_cell.angle_alpha   90.00
_cell.angle_beta   90.00
_cell.angle_gamma   90.00
#
_symmetry.space_group_name_H-M   'P 1'
#
loop_
_entity.id
_entity.type
_entity.pdbx_description
1 polymer ?
#
loop_
_entity_poly.entity_id
_entity_poly.type
_entity_poly.pdbx_seq_one_letter_code
_entity_poly.pdbx_strand_id
1 'polypeptide(L)'
;MKCGLLQEEELEKEEEEPDRLTLLLPQSKFDCTAKKTGYYADDGLNCEVFHYCQDNARHSWICPESFLFHQVHLICMPPSGDNICQQSSQYHFVNDYLYRPINAEEAQTKPNVTLRYSDRYYPDSYYDPVEEQPRPVVATTPRGRPVQVQQPTLRPIQFRQQAPSNQVFHSPEEVNIPLQQRRPAPPPPPQRSFQGKDDEYEYDDTPFRG
;
A
#
# COMPACT_ATOMS: atom_id res chain seq x y z
N MET A 1 63.26 12.13 -4.52
CA MET A 1 62.01 11.48 -4.95
C MET A 1 61.91 10.11 -4.28
N LYS A 2 61.00 9.94 -3.32
CA LYS A 2 60.44 8.62 -2.98
C LYS A 2 58.96 8.73 -3.29
N CYS A 3 58.59 8.17 -4.44
CA CYS A 3 57.21 8.01 -4.86
C CYS A 3 56.80 6.60 -4.50
N GLY A 4 55.58 6.44 -3.99
CA GLY A 4 54.88 5.16 -3.90
C GLY A 4 55.32 4.27 -2.75
N LEU A 5 54.55 4.31 -1.65
CA LEU A 5 54.15 3.10 -0.92
C LEU A 5 53.17 3.50 0.18
N LEU A 6 52.07 2.74 0.25
CA LEU A 6 51.08 2.70 1.33
C LEU A 6 49.96 3.76 1.29
N GLN A 7 49.16 3.74 0.24
CA GLN A 7 47.72 4.08 0.33
C GLN A 7 46.93 3.00 -0.42
N GLU A 8 47.23 1.73 -0.13
CA GLU A 8 46.48 0.56 -0.65
C GLU A 8 45.73 -0.19 0.47
N GLU A 9 45.73 0.30 1.72
CA GLU A 9 45.19 -0.45 2.89
C GLU A 9 43.97 0.17 3.58
N GLU A 10 43.29 1.16 3.01
CA GLU A 10 41.99 1.64 3.55
C GLU A 10 40.81 1.36 2.61
N LEU A 11 40.88 0.28 1.82
CA LEU A 11 39.66 -0.43 1.49
C LEU A 11 39.41 -1.42 2.64
N GLU A 12 39.07 -0.88 3.81
CA GLU A 12 38.43 -1.68 4.85
C GLU A 12 37.27 -2.38 4.16
N LYS A 13 37.41 -3.69 4.03
CA LYS A 13 36.38 -4.56 3.51
C LYS A 13 35.29 -4.53 4.56
N GLU A 14 34.37 -3.57 4.43
CA GLU A 14 33.18 -3.45 5.24
C GLU A 14 32.52 -4.83 5.21
N GLU A 15 32.62 -5.58 6.32
CA GLU A 15 31.95 -6.86 6.45
C GLU A 15 30.45 -6.53 6.42
N GLU A 16 29.83 -6.74 5.26
CA GLU A 16 28.41 -6.52 5.07
C GLU A 16 27.66 -7.41 6.06
N GLU A 17 27.11 -6.80 7.11
CA GLU A 17 26.31 -7.51 8.10
C GLU A 17 25.14 -8.18 7.36
N PRO A 18 24.89 -9.49 7.58
CA PRO A 18 23.86 -10.19 6.84
C PRO A 18 22.49 -9.54 7.08
N ASP A 19 21.73 -9.32 6.00
CA ASP A 19 20.36 -8.81 6.06
C ASP A 19 19.54 -9.60 7.09
N ARG A 20 18.79 -8.90 7.95
CA ARG A 20 18.03 -9.50 9.05
C ARG A 20 17.05 -10.56 8.55
N LEU A 21 16.44 -10.37 7.36
CA LEU A 21 15.57 -11.39 6.77
C LEU A 21 16.31 -12.70 6.51
N THR A 22 17.56 -12.63 6.03
CA THR A 22 18.40 -13.81 5.75
C THR A 22 18.71 -14.60 7.03
N LEU A 23 18.81 -13.93 8.18
CA LEU A 23 19.01 -14.58 9.49
C LEU A 23 17.74 -15.24 10.06
N LEU A 24 16.56 -14.69 9.74
CA LEU A 24 15.28 -15.16 10.26
C LEU A 24 14.69 -16.32 9.45
N LEU A 25 14.84 -16.30 8.12
CA LEU A 25 14.24 -17.32 7.25
C LEU A 25 14.62 -18.78 7.59
N PRO A 26 15.85 -19.12 8.02
CA PRO A 26 16.19 -20.48 8.46
C PRO A 26 15.42 -20.96 9.70
N GLN A 27 14.88 -20.04 10.50
CA GLN A 27 14.11 -20.34 11.71
C GLN A 27 12.61 -20.50 11.41
N SER A 28 12.16 -20.00 10.26
CA SER A 28 10.78 -20.14 9.78
C SER A 28 10.42 -21.61 9.54
N LYS A 29 9.28 -22.03 10.07
CA LYS A 29 8.66 -23.34 9.78
C LYS A 29 7.55 -23.22 8.72
N PHE A 30 7.35 -22.02 8.18
CA PHE A 30 6.24 -21.74 7.28
C PHE A 30 6.48 -22.34 5.89
N ASP A 31 5.46 -22.95 5.31
CA ASP A 31 5.48 -23.42 3.93
C ASP A 31 4.16 -23.15 3.21
N CYS A 32 4.23 -23.09 1.88
CA CYS A 32 3.09 -22.82 1.02
C CYS A 32 2.26 -24.08 0.67
N THR A 33 2.58 -25.24 1.25
CA THR A 33 1.86 -26.48 0.95
C THR A 33 0.42 -26.38 1.44
N ALA A 34 -0.51 -26.77 0.56
CA ALA A 34 -1.95 -26.68 0.82
C ALA A 34 -2.44 -25.26 1.17
N LYS A 35 -1.67 -24.22 0.79
CA LYS A 35 -2.06 -22.82 0.93
C LYS A 35 -2.51 -22.27 -0.43
N LYS A 36 -3.50 -21.40 -0.42
CA LYS A 36 -3.95 -20.68 -1.62
C LYS A 36 -2.95 -19.57 -1.96
N THR A 37 -3.03 -19.02 -3.17
CA THR A 37 -2.30 -17.80 -3.52
C THR A 37 -2.71 -16.66 -2.59
N GLY A 38 -1.73 -16.01 -1.95
CA GLY A 38 -2.00 -14.91 -1.02
C GLY A 38 -0.93 -14.70 0.03
N TYR A 39 -1.22 -13.82 1.00
CA TYR A 39 -0.27 -13.40 2.04
C TYR A 39 -0.54 -14.11 3.37
N TYR A 40 0.53 -14.47 4.07
CA TYR A 40 0.51 -15.27 5.27
C TYR A 40 1.51 -14.75 6.29
N ALA A 41 1.06 -14.55 7.52
CA ALA A 41 1.91 -14.22 8.65
C ALA A 41 2.74 -15.43 9.08
N ASP A 42 4.01 -15.23 9.42
CA ASP A 42 4.82 -16.25 10.10
C ASP A 42 4.70 -16.06 11.62
N ASP A 43 3.75 -16.75 12.24
CA ASP A 43 3.55 -16.75 13.69
C ASP A 43 4.72 -17.35 14.46
N GLY A 44 5.50 -18.24 13.82
CA GLY A 44 6.74 -18.80 14.36
C GLY A 44 7.89 -17.79 14.47
N LEU A 45 7.83 -16.72 13.69
CA LEU A 45 8.75 -15.57 13.73
C LEU A 45 8.08 -14.31 14.30
N ASN A 46 7.12 -14.49 15.21
CA ASN A 46 6.36 -13.41 15.85
C ASN A 46 5.70 -12.43 14.86
N CYS A 47 5.42 -12.87 13.63
CA CYS A 47 4.90 -12.05 12.54
C CYS A 47 5.79 -10.86 12.15
N GLU A 48 7.08 -10.89 12.48
CA GLU A 48 8.07 -9.96 11.90
C GLU A 48 8.26 -10.24 10.42
N VAL A 49 8.14 -11.51 10.02
CA VAL A 49 8.21 -11.97 8.63
C VAL A 49 6.82 -12.39 8.15
N PHE A 50 6.55 -12.13 6.89
CA PHE A 50 5.37 -12.63 6.19
C PHE A 50 5.75 -13.18 4.83
N HIS A 51 4.88 -14.04 4.32
CA HIS A 51 5.10 -14.77 3.08
C HIS A 51 3.96 -14.53 2.10
N TYR A 52 4.30 -14.39 0.83
CA TYR A 52 3.34 -14.50 -0.26
C TYR A 52 3.54 -15.86 -0.93
N CYS A 53 2.47 -16.64 -0.98
CA CYS A 53 2.44 -17.90 -1.70
C CYS A 53 1.84 -17.68 -3.09
N GLN A 54 2.47 -18.26 -4.11
CA GLN A 54 1.92 -18.35 -5.46
C GLN A 54 2.42 -19.64 -6.10
N ASP A 55 1.51 -20.52 -6.51
CA ASP A 55 1.84 -21.81 -7.16
C ASP A 55 2.87 -22.63 -6.35
N ASN A 56 2.69 -22.70 -5.03
CA ASN A 56 3.62 -23.28 -4.03
C ASN A 56 4.99 -22.59 -3.91
N ALA A 57 5.30 -21.56 -4.71
CA ALA A 57 6.45 -20.71 -4.50
C ALA A 57 6.23 -19.77 -3.30
N ARG A 58 7.27 -19.61 -2.48
CA ARG A 58 7.27 -18.77 -1.28
C ARG A 58 8.15 -17.55 -1.52
N HIS A 59 7.55 -16.37 -1.45
CA HIS A 59 8.25 -15.09 -1.39
C HIS A 59 8.13 -14.54 0.02
N SER A 60 9.19 -13.96 0.59
CA SER A 60 9.22 -13.57 2.00
C SER A 60 9.71 -12.14 2.15
N TRP A 61 9.12 -11.41 3.10
CA TRP A 61 9.52 -10.05 3.47
C TRP A 61 9.48 -9.88 4.98
N ILE A 62 10.28 -8.93 5.46
CA ILE A 62 10.31 -8.51 6.86
C ILE A 62 9.58 -7.18 7.01
N CYS A 63 8.80 -7.04 8.07
CA CYS A 63 8.22 -5.77 8.48
C CYS A 63 9.30 -4.84 9.06
N PRO A 64 9.11 -3.51 9.01
CA PRO A 64 9.96 -2.58 9.73
C PRO A 64 10.00 -2.89 11.23
N GLU A 65 11.06 -2.46 11.91
CA GLU A 65 11.21 -2.68 13.35
C GLU A 65 10.02 -2.13 14.14
N SER A 66 9.57 -2.87 15.14
CA SER A 66 8.38 -2.56 15.96
C SER A 66 7.03 -2.66 15.23
N PHE A 67 6.99 -3.15 13.99
CA PHE A 67 5.75 -3.46 13.28
C PHE A 67 5.66 -4.97 13.04
N LEU A 68 4.44 -5.49 13.12
CA LEU A 68 4.13 -6.88 12.86
C LEU A 68 3.14 -6.99 11.71
N PHE A 69 3.28 -8.05 10.92
CA PHE A 69 2.35 -8.31 9.83
C PHE A 69 0.97 -8.68 10.38
N HIS A 70 -0.03 -7.91 9.99
CA HIS A 70 -1.39 -8.09 10.45
C HIS A 70 -2.21 -8.91 9.46
N GLN A 71 -2.45 -10.19 9.77
CA GLN A 71 -3.09 -11.12 8.83
C GLN A 71 -4.46 -10.67 8.31
N VAL A 72 -5.27 -9.95 9.08
CA VAL A 72 -6.57 -9.44 8.59
C VAL A 72 -6.38 -8.29 7.59
N HIS A 73 -5.38 -7.44 7.82
CA HIS A 73 -5.17 -6.18 7.11
C HIS A 73 -4.10 -6.33 6.01
N LEU A 74 -3.40 -7.47 5.95
CA LEU A 74 -2.25 -7.80 5.09
C LEU A 74 -1.25 -6.65 4.91
N ILE A 75 -1.01 -5.92 6.00
CA ILE A 75 -0.02 -4.84 6.08
C ILE A 75 0.73 -4.95 7.41
N CYS A 76 1.93 -4.36 7.47
CA CYS A 76 2.66 -4.21 8.72
C CYS A 76 2.01 -3.10 9.56
N MET A 77 1.59 -3.42 10.78
CA MET A 77 1.00 -2.46 11.72
C MET A 77 1.67 -2.57 13.09
N PRO A 78 1.58 -1.54 13.94
CA PRO A 78 1.99 -1.66 15.33
C PRO A 78 1.23 -2.81 16.00
N PRO A 79 1.85 -3.56 16.94
CA PRO A 79 1.17 -4.61 17.67
C PRO A 79 -0.10 -4.10 18.35
N SER A 80 -1.23 -4.78 18.10
CA SER A 80 -2.48 -4.57 18.80
C SER A 80 -2.63 -5.54 19.97
N GLY A 81 -3.51 -5.22 20.93
CA GLY A 81 -3.76 -6.09 22.09
C GLY A 81 -4.43 -7.43 21.76
N ASP A 82 -4.92 -7.60 20.53
CA ASP A 82 -5.81 -8.69 20.14
C ASP A 82 -5.10 -9.98 19.70
N ASN A 83 -3.78 -10.10 19.91
CA ASN A 83 -2.97 -11.29 19.58
C ASN A 83 -3.17 -11.83 18.15
N ILE A 84 -3.49 -10.95 17.20
CA ILE A 84 -3.87 -11.32 15.83
C ILE A 84 -2.75 -12.09 15.12
N CYS A 85 -1.50 -11.83 15.47
CA CYS A 85 -0.36 -12.60 14.99
C CYS A 85 -0.49 -14.11 15.29
N GLN A 86 -0.78 -14.46 16.54
CA GLN A 86 -0.91 -15.86 16.99
C GLN A 86 -2.17 -16.54 16.45
N GLN A 87 -3.19 -15.74 16.11
CA GLN A 87 -4.44 -16.23 15.53
C GLN A 87 -4.48 -16.08 14.01
N SER A 88 -3.35 -15.76 13.37
CA SER A 88 -3.26 -15.49 11.92
C SER A 88 -3.89 -16.61 11.08
N SER A 89 -3.69 -17.87 11.46
CA SER A 89 -4.28 -19.02 10.78
C SER A 89 -5.81 -18.95 10.59
N GLN A 90 -6.52 -18.32 11.52
CA GLN A 90 -7.98 -18.14 11.46
C GLN A 90 -8.41 -17.09 10.43
N TYR A 91 -7.50 -16.19 10.06
CA TYR A 91 -7.75 -15.07 9.15
C TYR A 91 -7.21 -15.31 7.74
N HIS A 92 -6.67 -16.49 7.41
CA HIS A 92 -6.21 -16.81 6.05
C HIS A 92 -7.31 -16.71 4.98
N PHE A 93 -8.59 -16.74 5.37
CA PHE A 93 -9.72 -16.57 4.46
C PHE A 93 -9.68 -15.24 3.70
N VAL A 94 -9.03 -14.19 4.25
CA VAL A 94 -8.93 -12.89 3.56
C VAL A 94 -8.18 -12.99 2.23
N ASN A 95 -7.33 -14.01 2.05
CA ASN A 95 -6.66 -14.26 0.78
C ASN A 95 -7.64 -14.58 -0.36
N ASP A 96 -8.85 -15.09 -0.07
CA ASP A 96 -9.90 -15.34 -1.07
C ASP A 96 -10.50 -14.05 -1.65
N TYR A 97 -10.14 -12.90 -1.09
CA TYR A 97 -10.63 -11.59 -1.50
C TYR A 97 -9.57 -10.74 -2.20
N LEU A 98 -8.31 -11.20 -2.21
CA LEU A 98 -7.18 -10.49 -2.79
C LEU A 98 -7.34 -10.12 -4.26
N TYR A 99 -8.12 -10.87 -5.05
CA TYR A 99 -8.34 -10.64 -6.48
C TYR A 99 -9.81 -10.51 -6.86
N ARG A 100 -10.72 -10.40 -5.88
CA ARG A 100 -12.12 -10.22 -6.19
C ARG A 100 -12.31 -8.92 -6.97
N PRO A 101 -13.05 -8.97 -8.10
CA PRO A 101 -13.33 -7.77 -8.85
C PRO A 101 -14.12 -6.83 -7.95
N ILE A 102 -13.74 -5.57 -7.98
CA ILE A 102 -14.60 -4.52 -7.47
C ILE A 102 -15.91 -4.62 -8.25
N ASN A 103 -17.05 -4.54 -7.57
CA ASN A 103 -18.42 -4.61 -8.13
C ASN A 103 -18.72 -3.38 -9.01
N ALA A 104 -17.91 -3.17 -10.04
CA ALA A 104 -17.95 -2.04 -10.95
C ALA A 104 -19.27 -1.96 -11.72
N GLU A 105 -19.85 -3.12 -12.06
CA GLU A 105 -21.16 -3.20 -12.70
C GLU A 105 -22.28 -2.73 -11.76
N GLU A 106 -22.21 -3.08 -10.48
CA GLU A 106 -23.20 -2.63 -9.48
C GLU A 106 -23.11 -1.12 -9.23
N ALA A 107 -21.90 -0.58 -9.15
CA ALA A 107 -21.70 0.86 -9.00
C ALA A 107 -22.10 1.68 -10.24
N GLN A 108 -22.04 1.09 -11.43
CA GLN A 108 -22.53 1.75 -12.64
C GLN A 108 -24.06 1.73 -12.73
N THR A 109 -24.70 0.65 -12.24
CA THR A 109 -26.15 0.45 -12.36
C THR A 109 -26.96 1.04 -11.20
N LYS A 110 -26.37 1.20 -10.02
CA LYS A 110 -27.05 1.72 -8.82
C LYS A 110 -26.46 3.07 -8.38
N PRO A 111 -27.28 4.14 -8.28
CA PRO A 111 -26.79 5.49 -7.97
C PRO A 111 -26.34 5.68 -6.50
N ASN A 112 -26.58 4.70 -5.62
CA ASN A 112 -26.24 4.77 -4.19
C ASN A 112 -25.21 3.71 -3.76
N VAL A 113 -24.43 3.18 -4.71
CA VAL A 113 -23.33 2.25 -4.42
C VAL A 113 -22.02 2.99 -4.69
N THR A 114 -21.24 3.22 -3.63
CA THR A 114 -19.88 3.75 -3.76
C THR A 114 -18.91 2.59 -3.78
N LEU A 115 -18.06 2.50 -4.81
CA LEU A 115 -16.96 1.53 -4.82
C LEU A 115 -15.95 1.92 -3.74
N ARG A 116 -16.01 1.25 -2.59
CA ARG A 116 -14.95 1.39 -1.60
C ARG A 116 -13.97 0.25 -1.75
N TYR A 117 -12.71 0.61 -1.86
CA TYR A 117 -11.61 -0.37 -1.86
C TYR A 117 -11.60 -1.22 -0.58
N SER A 118 -12.09 -0.66 0.54
CA SER A 118 -12.26 -1.37 1.80
C SER A 118 -13.20 -2.58 1.70
N ASP A 119 -14.21 -2.54 0.82
CA ASP A 119 -15.24 -3.59 0.74
C ASP A 119 -14.68 -4.88 0.11
N ARG A 120 -13.53 -4.78 -0.59
CA ARG A 120 -12.74 -5.94 -1.01
C ARG A 120 -12.03 -6.60 0.17
N TYR A 121 -11.68 -5.84 1.20
CA TYR A 121 -10.77 -6.26 2.25
C TYR A 121 -11.49 -6.66 3.54
N TYR A 122 -12.65 -6.05 3.79
CA TYR A 122 -13.45 -6.28 4.98
C TYR A 122 -14.82 -6.80 4.53
N PRO A 123 -15.10 -8.12 4.65
CA PRO A 123 -16.48 -8.59 4.50
C PRO A 123 -17.37 -7.90 5.55
N ASP A 124 -18.66 -7.77 5.26
CA ASP A 124 -19.66 -7.12 6.13
C ASP A 124 -19.64 -7.63 7.58
N SER A 125 -19.11 -8.84 7.81
CA SER A 125 -18.94 -9.44 9.13
C SER A 125 -17.86 -8.81 10.01
N TYR A 126 -17.01 -7.92 9.50
CA TYR A 126 -15.94 -7.27 10.29
C TYR A 126 -16.37 -5.92 10.87
N TYR A 127 -17.26 -5.20 10.19
CA TYR A 127 -17.89 -4.01 10.76
C TYR A 127 -19.05 -4.47 11.62
N ASP A 128 -18.85 -4.54 12.94
CA ASP A 128 -19.96 -4.44 13.87
C ASP A 128 -20.65 -3.10 13.55
N PRO A 129 -21.91 -3.08 13.07
CA PRO A 129 -22.60 -1.83 12.87
C PRO A 129 -22.77 -1.23 14.25
N VAL A 130 -21.91 -0.28 14.62
CA VAL A 130 -22.20 0.61 15.74
C VAL A 130 -23.53 1.23 15.38
N GLU A 131 -24.56 0.76 16.07
CA GLU A 131 -25.96 1.10 15.85
C GLU A 131 -26.03 2.60 15.57
N GLU A 132 -26.38 2.95 14.34
CA GLU A 132 -26.44 4.34 13.91
C GLU A 132 -27.64 4.95 14.62
N GLN A 133 -27.44 5.34 15.89
CA GLN A 133 -28.45 6.05 16.66
C GLN A 133 -28.81 7.27 15.82
N PRO A 134 -30.10 7.41 15.42
CA PRO A 134 -30.49 8.51 14.57
C PRO A 134 -30.15 9.81 15.30
N ARG A 135 -29.22 10.58 14.75
CA ARG A 135 -28.92 11.92 15.24
C ARG A 135 -30.23 12.70 15.23
N PRO A 136 -30.66 13.31 16.35
CA PRO A 136 -31.88 14.09 16.36
C PRO A 136 -31.72 15.25 15.39
N VAL A 137 -32.54 15.25 14.34
CA VAL A 137 -32.65 16.36 13.40
C VAL A 137 -33.22 17.54 14.18
N VAL A 138 -32.37 18.51 14.52
CA VAL A 138 -32.80 19.74 15.20
C VAL A 138 -33.61 20.55 14.19
N ALA A 139 -34.93 20.54 14.35
CA ALA A 139 -35.85 21.33 13.57
C ALA A 139 -35.54 22.83 13.78
N THR A 140 -35.25 23.53 12.70
CA THR A 140 -35.07 24.98 12.70
C THR A 140 -36.40 25.68 12.94
N THR A 141 -36.58 26.29 14.11
CA THR A 141 -37.60 27.32 14.33
C THR A 141 -36.95 28.71 14.34
N PRO A 142 -37.47 29.70 13.61
CA PRO A 142 -36.94 31.05 13.64
C PRO A 142 -37.62 31.87 14.76
N ARG A 143 -36.83 32.37 15.73
CA ARG A 143 -36.90 33.71 16.35
C ARG A 143 -36.22 33.72 17.72
N GLY A 144 -35.25 34.62 17.90
CA GLY A 144 -34.80 35.06 19.23
C GLY A 144 -33.39 35.65 19.25
N ARG A 145 -33.34 36.96 19.53
CA ARG A 145 -32.25 37.84 20.06
C ARG A 145 -30.80 37.31 20.20
N PRO A 146 -29.78 38.15 19.95
CA PRO A 146 -28.39 37.79 20.19
C PRO A 146 -28.08 37.75 21.70
N VAL A 147 -27.60 36.59 22.18
CA VAL A 147 -26.90 36.46 23.45
C VAL A 147 -25.41 36.45 23.13
N GLN A 148 -24.65 37.39 23.70
CA GLN A 148 -23.19 37.40 23.58
C GLN A 148 -22.60 36.26 24.42
N VAL A 149 -21.94 35.31 23.75
CA VAL A 149 -21.09 34.30 24.40
C VAL A 149 -19.64 34.76 24.24
N GLN A 150 -18.98 35.06 25.36
CA GLN A 150 -17.54 35.36 25.38
C GLN A 150 -16.75 34.08 25.06
N GLN A 151 -15.88 34.14 24.06
CA GLN A 151 -14.91 33.09 23.77
C GLN A 151 -13.73 33.17 24.75
N PRO A 152 -13.27 32.05 25.34
CA PRO A 152 -11.99 32.02 26.02
C PRO A 152 -10.84 32.10 25.00
N THR A 153 -9.93 33.04 25.22
CA THR A 153 -8.70 33.19 24.42
C THR A 153 -7.68 32.14 24.83
N LEU A 154 -7.38 31.19 23.94
CA LEU A 154 -6.22 30.31 24.08
C LEU A 154 -4.96 31.07 23.68
N ARG A 155 -4.02 31.18 24.63
CA ARG A 155 -2.67 31.73 24.37
C ARG A 155 -1.84 30.71 23.60
N PRO A 156 -1.10 31.10 22.54
CA PRO A 156 -0.18 30.20 21.87
C PRO A 156 1.07 29.98 22.74
N ILE A 157 1.40 28.71 22.98
CA ILE A 157 2.67 28.30 23.58
C ILE A 157 3.75 28.41 22.51
N GLN A 158 4.74 29.28 22.72
CA GLN A 158 5.94 29.33 21.89
C GLN A 158 6.88 28.19 22.28
N PHE A 159 6.89 27.10 21.50
CA PHE A 159 7.96 26.10 21.58
C PHE A 159 9.21 26.66 20.91
N ARG A 160 10.25 26.88 21.72
CA ARG A 160 11.60 27.24 21.28
C ARG A 160 12.25 26.00 20.68
N GLN A 161 12.39 25.96 19.36
CA GLN A 161 13.11 24.89 18.66
C GLN A 161 14.62 25.08 18.88
N GLN A 162 15.25 24.12 19.55
CA GLN A 162 16.68 23.86 19.43
C GLN A 162 16.83 22.68 18.47
N ALA A 163 17.52 22.89 17.36
CA ALA A 163 17.87 21.83 16.43
C ALA A 163 19.00 20.96 17.01
N PRO A 164 18.94 19.66 16.76
CA PRO A 164 20.10 18.97 16.22
C PRO A 164 19.81 18.37 14.84
N SER A 165 20.91 18.20 14.12
CA SER A 165 21.09 17.94 12.70
C SER A 165 20.57 16.59 12.19
N ASN A 166 20.28 16.58 10.88
CA ASN A 166 20.07 15.45 9.98
C ASN A 166 18.70 14.75 10.03
N GLN A 167 17.65 15.46 9.64
CA GLN A 167 16.48 14.84 9.03
C GLN A 167 16.13 15.56 7.72
N VAL A 168 16.18 14.82 6.60
CA VAL A 168 15.68 15.27 5.30
C VAL A 168 14.20 14.90 5.23
N PHE A 169 13.36 15.63 5.95
CA PHE A 169 11.92 15.61 5.75
C PHE A 169 11.51 17.01 5.28
N HIS A 170 11.33 17.16 3.97
CA HIS A 170 10.83 18.40 3.40
C HIS A 170 9.33 18.52 3.67
N SER A 171 8.93 19.65 4.28
CA SER A 171 7.52 20.02 4.40
C SER A 171 6.88 20.11 3.01
N PRO A 172 5.61 19.72 2.84
CA PRO A 172 4.86 19.93 1.60
C PRO A 172 4.85 21.39 1.11
N GLU A 173 5.16 22.35 1.98
CA GLU A 173 5.23 23.79 1.68
C GLU A 173 6.59 24.22 1.09
N GLU A 174 7.66 23.43 1.19
CA GLU A 174 8.96 23.75 0.60
C GLU A 174 9.04 23.43 -0.91
N VAL A 175 8.14 22.59 -1.42
CA VAL A 175 8.13 22.16 -2.82
C VAL A 175 7.18 23.06 -3.63
N ASN A 176 7.66 24.26 -3.96
CA ASN A 176 6.96 25.22 -4.80
C ASN A 176 7.00 24.80 -6.29
N ILE A 177 6.45 23.61 -6.60
CA ILE A 177 6.24 23.16 -7.97
C ILE A 177 4.78 23.48 -8.33
N PRO A 178 4.51 24.38 -9.29
CA PRO A 178 3.15 24.75 -9.67
C PRO A 178 2.35 23.51 -10.10
N LEU A 179 1.06 23.46 -9.75
CA LEU A 179 0.16 22.31 -9.97
C LEU A 179 0.14 21.79 -11.41
N GLN A 180 0.52 22.60 -12.39
CA GLN A 180 0.60 22.23 -13.81
C GLN A 180 1.74 21.26 -14.12
N GLN A 181 2.81 21.21 -13.33
CA GLN A 181 4.00 20.37 -13.57
C GLN A 181 3.93 18.98 -12.90
N ARG A 182 2.89 18.70 -12.11
CA ARG A 182 2.73 17.39 -11.42
C ARG A 182 2.04 16.31 -12.26
N ARG A 183 1.63 16.60 -13.50
CA ARG A 183 0.93 15.63 -14.36
C ARG A 183 1.84 15.17 -15.50
N PRO A 184 2.08 13.85 -15.68
CA PRO A 184 2.72 13.34 -16.89
C PRO A 184 1.91 13.75 -18.12
N ALA A 185 2.57 14.34 -19.12
CA ALA A 185 1.94 14.64 -20.39
C ALA A 185 1.70 13.33 -21.18
N PRO A 186 0.55 13.18 -21.88
CA PRO A 186 0.36 12.06 -22.79
C PRO A 186 1.37 12.17 -23.96
N PRO A 187 1.88 11.04 -24.47
CA PRO A 187 2.76 11.05 -25.63
C PRO A 187 2.03 11.59 -26.87
N PRO A 188 2.74 12.27 -27.79
CA PRO A 188 2.13 12.75 -29.03
C PRO A 188 1.65 11.59 -29.90
N PRO A 189 0.54 11.75 -30.65
CA PRO A 189 0.10 10.73 -31.58
C PRO A 189 1.12 10.53 -32.71
N PRO A 190 1.30 9.30 -33.21
CA PRO A 190 2.22 9.05 -34.31
C PRO A 190 1.74 9.79 -35.56
N GLN A 191 2.64 10.60 -36.14
CA GLN A 191 2.41 11.18 -37.46
C GLN A 191 2.42 10.05 -38.49
N ARG A 192 1.23 9.62 -38.93
CA ARG A 192 1.10 8.84 -40.16
C ARG A 192 1.33 9.77 -41.34
N SER A 193 2.54 9.79 -41.88
CA SER A 193 2.77 10.24 -43.25
C SER A 193 2.15 9.21 -44.18
N PHE A 194 0.96 9.51 -44.70
CA PHE A 194 0.42 8.83 -45.87
C PHE A 194 1.33 9.15 -47.06
N GLN A 195 2.29 8.27 -47.33
CA GLN A 195 2.81 8.07 -48.69
C GLN A 195 2.08 6.86 -49.25
N GLY A 196 1.17 7.11 -50.19
CA GLY A 196 0.58 6.08 -51.02
C GLY A 196 1.69 5.35 -51.78
N LYS A 197 1.82 4.06 -51.51
CA LYS A 197 2.34 3.08 -52.45
C LYS A 197 1.25 2.03 -52.58
N ASP A 198 0.65 2.02 -53.76
CA ASP A 198 -0.24 0.96 -54.20
C ASP A 198 0.63 -0.30 -54.38
N ASP A 199 0.67 -1.15 -53.36
CA ASP A 199 1.11 -2.54 -53.51
C ASP A 199 -0.16 -3.39 -53.63
N GLU A 200 -0.44 -3.78 -54.87
CA GLU A 200 -1.52 -4.63 -55.32
C GLU A 200 -1.26 -6.06 -54.81
N TYR A 201 -2.08 -6.54 -53.85
CA TYR A 201 -1.98 -7.90 -53.35
C TYR A 201 -2.88 -8.83 -54.18
N GLU A 202 -2.24 -9.65 -55.00
CA GLU A 202 -2.83 -10.75 -55.76
C GLU A 202 -3.30 -11.86 -54.80
N TYR A 203 -4.59 -12.22 -54.87
CA TYR A 203 -5.22 -13.22 -54.03
C TYR A 203 -5.04 -14.61 -54.66
N ASP A 204 -4.09 -15.40 -54.16
CA ASP A 204 -3.89 -16.77 -54.63
C ASP A 204 -4.87 -17.70 -53.90
N ASP A 205 -5.98 -17.99 -54.57
CA ASP A 205 -7.07 -18.87 -54.14
C ASP A 205 -6.70 -20.32 -54.49
N THR A 206 -5.98 -21.01 -53.60
CA THR A 206 -5.67 -22.43 -53.76
C THR A 206 -6.65 -23.31 -52.97
N PRO A 207 -7.43 -24.18 -53.65
CA PRO A 207 -8.32 -25.09 -52.94
C PRO A 207 -7.57 -26.31 -52.43
N PHE A 208 -7.81 -26.63 -51.17
CA PHE A 208 -7.49 -27.90 -50.53
C PHE A 208 -7.89 -29.09 -51.41
N ARG A 209 -6.95 -30.00 -51.69
CA ARG A 209 -7.30 -31.33 -52.17
C ARG A 209 -6.27 -32.39 -51.78
N GLY A 210 -6.78 -33.43 -51.09
CA GLY A 210 -6.31 -34.83 -51.17
C GLY A 210 -5.13 -35.20 -50.30
#